data_AF-A0A7S1LBH1-F1
#
_entry.id   AF-A0A7S1LBH1-F1
#
_cell.length_a   1.000
_cell.length_b   1.000
_cell.length_c   1.000
_cell.angle_alpha   90.00
_cell.angle_beta   90.00
_cell.angle_gamma   90.00
#
_symmetry.space_group_name_H-M   'P 1'
#
loop_
_entity.id
_entity.type
_entity.pdbx_description
1 polymer ?
#
loop_
_entity_poly.entity_id
_entity_poly.type
_entity_poly.pdbx_seq_one_letter_code
_entity_poly.pdbx_strand_id
1 'polypeptide(L)'
;RLTGQLCEAGLAAAALHGELSDRERERAVEGFREGTVRVLALTDAVAPRFLDDMQPLPLVVNFDLPSNIEDFGRRSFRSGRFSRRGVAVSFVHLGTEGRLRDAERFYAVRSTEIRQSDPKELAERIALAGSLVPEGRAERFHRSELREQKWAI
;
A
#
# COMPACT_ATOMS: atom_id res chain seq x y z
N ARG A 1 12.57 14.10 -0.64
CA ARG A 1 11.99 14.91 -1.74
C ARG A 1 10.48 14.68 -1.88
N LEU A 2 10.00 13.45 -2.10
CA LEU A 2 8.56 13.16 -2.27
C LEU A 2 7.70 13.62 -1.08
N THR A 3 8.09 13.31 0.16
CA THR A 3 7.33 13.72 1.36
C THR A 3 7.16 15.24 1.45
N GLY A 4 8.20 16.01 1.11
CA GLY A 4 8.12 17.47 1.08
C GLY A 4 7.10 17.98 0.07
N GLN A 5 7.08 17.41 -1.14
CA GLN A 5 6.09 17.75 -2.17
C GLN A 5 4.66 17.41 -1.75
N LEU A 6 4.46 16.31 -1.02
CA LEU A 6 3.16 15.95 -0.47
C LEU A 6 2.71 16.97 0.60
N CYS A 7 3.63 17.38 1.47
CA CYS A 7 3.35 18.42 2.47
C CYS A 7 3.04 19.78 1.84
N GLU A 8 3.79 20.19 0.81
CA GLU A 8 3.52 21.41 0.03
C GLU A 8 2.16 21.37 -0.66
N ALA A 9 1.72 20.17 -1.07
CA ALA A 9 0.37 19.93 -1.60
C ALA A 9 -0.72 19.86 -0.51
N GLY A 10 -0.39 20.12 0.76
CA GLY A 10 -1.32 20.16 1.88
C GLY A 10 -1.65 18.79 2.49
N LEU A 11 -0.91 17.73 2.15
CA LEU A 11 -1.08 16.41 2.73
C LEU A 11 -0.19 16.25 3.96
N ALA A 12 -0.76 15.80 5.08
CA ALA A 12 0.03 15.41 6.24
C ALA A 12 0.81 14.12 5.93
N ALA A 13 2.09 14.27 5.60
CA ALA A 13 2.96 13.18 5.16
C ALA A 13 4.22 13.06 6.02
N ALA A 14 4.67 11.83 6.26
CA ALA A 14 5.94 11.53 6.91
C ALA A 14 6.77 10.55 6.08
N ALA A 15 8.08 10.53 6.32
CA ALA A 15 9.00 9.64 5.64
C ALA A 15 9.47 8.52 6.58
N LEU A 16 9.76 7.35 6.02
CA LEU A 16 10.34 6.21 6.74
C LEU A 16 11.47 5.60 5.89
N HIS A 17 12.72 6.00 6.18
CA HIS A 17 13.90 5.52 5.44
C HIS A 17 15.13 5.36 6.35
N GLY A 18 16.20 4.81 5.77
CA GLY A 18 17.44 4.42 6.46
C GLY A 18 18.23 5.57 7.10
N GLU A 19 18.09 6.79 6.59
CA GLU A 19 18.81 7.97 7.14
C GLU A 19 18.16 8.55 8.39
N LEU A 20 16.90 8.20 8.70
CA LEU A 20 16.23 8.62 9.93
C LEU A 20 16.72 7.83 11.13
N SER A 21 16.78 8.47 12.30
CA SER A 21 16.98 7.77 13.57
C SER A 21 15.76 6.88 13.92
N ASP A 22 15.97 5.86 14.76
CA ASP A 22 14.87 4.99 15.19
C ASP A 22 13.75 5.78 15.88
N ARG A 23 14.10 6.81 16.67
CA ARG A 23 13.11 7.69 17.32
C ARG A 23 12.26 8.47 16.32
N GLU A 24 12.85 8.92 15.21
CA GLU A 24 12.11 9.61 14.15
C GLU A 24 11.19 8.64 13.41
N ARG A 25 11.65 7.41 13.16
CA ARG A 25 10.84 6.36 12.54
C ARG A 25 9.64 5.98 13.42
N GLU A 26 9.87 5.79 14.72
CA GLU A 26 8.80 5.49 15.69
C GLU A 26 7.74 6.59 15.70
N ARG A 27 8.15 7.86 15.77
CA ARG A 27 7.22 9.00 15.71
C ARG A 27 6.42 9.05 14.41
N ALA A 28 7.04 8.77 13.27
CA ALA A 28 6.36 8.76 11.98
C ALA A 28 5.29 7.66 11.93
N VAL A 29 5.61 6.47 12.44
CA VAL A 29 4.67 5.33 12.50
C VAL A 29 3.56 5.58 13.50
N GLU A 30 3.88 6.11 14.68
CA GLU A 30 2.90 6.47 15.71
C GLU A 30 1.90 7.51 15.18
N GLY A 31 2.40 8.60 14.60
CA GLY A 31 1.54 9.61 13.98
C GLY A 31 0.68 9.05 12.84
N PHE A 32 1.18 8.06 12.09
CA PHE A 32 0.39 7.39 11.06
C PHE A 32 -0.71 6.50 11.66
N ARG A 33 -0.42 5.78 12.74
CA ARG A 33 -1.42 4.97 13.47
C ARG A 33 -2.51 5.84 14.11
N GLU A 34 -2.14 7.02 14.62
CA GLU A 34 -3.06 8.00 15.21
C GLU A 34 -3.83 8.81 14.16
N GLY A 35 -3.41 8.75 12.88
CA GLY A 35 -4.02 9.48 11.77
C GLY A 35 -3.62 10.96 11.68
N THR A 36 -2.69 11.43 12.53
CA THR A 36 -2.09 12.78 12.42
C THR A 36 -1.16 12.87 11.21
N VAL A 37 -0.56 11.75 10.79
CA VAL A 37 0.05 11.55 9.48
C VAL A 37 -0.92 10.73 8.63
N ARG A 38 -1.27 11.25 7.44
CA ARG A 38 -2.19 10.60 6.50
C ARG A 38 -1.48 9.79 5.41
N VAL A 39 -0.22 10.13 5.12
CA VAL A 39 0.61 9.45 4.13
C VAL A 39 1.96 9.10 4.74
N LEU A 40 2.30 7.81 4.76
CA LEU A 40 3.64 7.36 5.11
C LEU A 40 4.37 6.97 3.83
N ALA A 41 5.40 7.72 3.45
CA ALA A 41 6.26 7.43 2.31
C ALA A 41 7.50 6.68 2.80
N LEU A 42 7.79 5.51 2.23
CA LEU A 42 8.82 4.62 2.77
C LEU A 42 9.66 3.91 1.71
N THR A 43 10.86 3.48 2.12
CA THR A 43 11.69 2.52 1.38
C THR A 43 11.71 1.16 2.09
N ASP A 44 11.85 0.07 1.34
CA ASP A 44 11.59 -1.29 1.85
C ASP A 44 12.47 -1.72 3.03
N ALA A 45 13.69 -1.19 3.09
CA ALA A 45 14.70 -1.65 4.04
C ALA A 45 14.25 -1.60 5.50
N VAL A 46 13.32 -0.69 5.85
CA VAL A 46 12.84 -0.48 7.21
C VAL A 46 11.42 -1.02 7.45
N ALA A 47 10.67 -1.32 6.39
CA ALA A 47 9.27 -1.70 6.49
C ALA A 47 9.01 -2.94 7.38
N PRO A 48 9.80 -4.03 7.32
CA PRO A 48 9.55 -5.22 8.15
C PRO A 48 9.70 -4.99 9.66
N ARG A 49 10.46 -3.98 10.10
CA ARG A 49 10.61 -3.68 11.53
C ARG A 49 9.47 -2.83 12.07
N PHE A 50 8.98 -1.91 11.24
CA PHE A 50 8.13 -0.80 11.70
C PHE A 50 6.66 -0.92 11.28
N LEU A 51 6.36 -1.76 10.28
CA LEU A 51 5.01 -1.89 9.72
C LEU A 51 4.43 -3.30 9.83
N ASP A 52 5.17 -4.28 10.36
CA ASP A 52 4.75 -5.69 10.32
C ASP A 52 3.48 -5.99 11.11
N ASP A 53 3.27 -5.29 12.22
CA ASP A 53 2.08 -5.38 13.06
C ASP A 53 0.94 -4.45 12.63
N MET A 54 1.12 -3.69 11.55
CA MET A 54 0.15 -2.71 11.09
C MET A 54 -1.06 -3.40 10.47
N GLN A 55 -2.26 -2.92 10.83
CA GLN A 55 -3.48 -3.41 10.21
C GLN A 55 -3.46 -3.17 8.70
N PRO A 56 -4.16 -4.01 7.91
CA PRO A 56 -4.33 -3.79 6.49
C PRO A 56 -4.81 -2.37 6.15
N LEU A 57 -4.19 -1.78 5.14
CA LEU A 57 -4.35 -0.39 4.72
C LEU A 57 -5.43 -0.26 3.65
N PRO A 58 -6.18 0.84 3.60
CA PRO A 58 -7.18 1.04 2.54
C PRO A 58 -6.53 1.26 1.16
N LEU A 59 -5.33 1.83 1.12
CA LEU A 59 -4.61 2.18 -0.10
C LEU A 59 -3.11 1.95 0.09
N VAL A 60 -2.50 1.26 -0.87
CA VAL A 60 -1.05 1.16 -1.03
C VAL A 60 -0.68 1.75 -2.39
N VAL A 61 0.34 2.60 -2.43
CA VAL A 61 0.86 3.17 -3.68
C VAL A 61 2.31 2.76 -3.86
N ASN A 62 2.59 1.94 -4.87
CA ASN A 62 3.94 1.67 -5.33
C ASN A 62 4.37 2.82 -6.24
N PHE A 63 5.05 3.81 -5.67
CA PHE A 63 5.55 4.95 -6.42
C PHE A 63 6.58 4.50 -7.47
N ASP A 64 7.49 3.63 -7.05
CA ASP A 64 8.37 2.87 -7.92
C ASP A 64 8.00 1.38 -7.80
N LEU A 65 7.83 0.73 -8.95
CA LEU A 65 7.54 -0.70 -8.99
C LEU A 65 8.74 -1.50 -8.44
N PRO A 66 8.54 -2.39 -7.45
CA PRO A 66 9.62 -3.21 -6.90
C PRO A 66 10.39 -3.98 -7.97
N SER A 67 11.70 -4.09 -7.79
CA SER A 67 12.55 -4.88 -8.69
C SER A 67 12.41 -6.37 -8.47
N ASN A 68 12.06 -6.80 -7.26
CA ASN A 68 11.85 -8.18 -6.91
C ASN A 68 10.35 -8.47 -6.71
N ILE A 69 9.96 -9.71 -6.99
CA ILE A 69 8.55 -10.12 -6.98
C ILE A 69 7.99 -10.25 -5.57
N GLU A 70 8.80 -10.69 -4.61
CA GLU A 70 8.41 -10.89 -3.22
C GLU A 70 8.03 -9.57 -2.53
N ASP A 71 8.79 -8.50 -2.78
CA ASP A 71 8.54 -7.15 -2.29
C ASP A 71 7.26 -6.59 -2.91
N PHE A 72 6.96 -6.92 -4.17
CA PHE A 72 5.67 -6.56 -4.76
C PHE A 72 4.51 -7.13 -3.95
N GLY A 73 4.58 -8.41 -3.55
CA GLY A 73 3.58 -9.03 -2.68
C GLY A 73 3.56 -8.41 -1.29
N ARG A 74 4.73 -8.30 -0.64
CA ARG A 74 4.88 -7.72 0.72
C ARG A 74 4.40 -6.27 0.82
N ARG A 75 4.45 -5.51 -0.28
CA ARG A 75 3.86 -4.16 -0.36
C ARG A 75 2.38 -4.21 -0.69
N SER A 76 2.01 -4.76 -1.84
CA SER A 76 0.67 -4.62 -2.42
C SER A 76 -0.40 -5.34 -1.59
N PHE A 77 -0.05 -6.45 -0.94
CA PHE A 77 -0.96 -7.19 -0.07
C PHE A 77 -1.10 -6.60 1.34
N ARG A 78 -0.39 -5.51 1.64
CA ARG A 78 -0.75 -4.67 2.79
C ARG A 78 -2.05 -3.89 2.56
N SER A 79 -2.59 -3.88 1.34
CA SER A 79 -3.92 -3.33 1.08
C SER A 79 -5.03 -4.31 1.47
N GLY A 80 -6.02 -3.86 2.23
CA GLY A 80 -7.17 -4.66 2.66
C GLY A 80 -7.85 -4.09 3.90
N ARG A 81 -9.08 -4.54 4.19
CA ARG A 81 -9.72 -4.47 5.51
C ARG A 81 -10.70 -5.63 5.62
N PHE A 82 -10.95 -6.14 6.83
CA PHE A 82 -11.91 -7.23 7.11
C PHE A 82 -13.32 -7.05 6.48
N SER A 83 -13.70 -5.83 6.11
CA SER A 83 -14.98 -5.51 5.48
C SER A 83 -14.88 -4.76 4.15
N ARG A 84 -13.68 -4.37 3.68
CA ARG A 84 -13.49 -3.65 2.41
C ARG A 84 -12.26 -4.17 1.66
N ARG A 85 -12.36 -4.42 0.35
CA ARG A 85 -11.17 -4.68 -0.47
C ARG A 85 -10.31 -3.42 -0.50
N GLY A 86 -9.05 -3.53 -0.07
CA GLY A 86 -8.08 -2.44 -0.21
C GLY A 86 -7.62 -2.33 -1.66
N VAL A 87 -7.04 -1.19 -2.00
CA VAL A 87 -6.56 -0.91 -3.35
C VAL A 87 -5.04 -0.80 -3.34
N ALA A 88 -4.37 -1.50 -4.25
CA ALA A 88 -2.96 -1.28 -4.55
C ALA A 88 -2.85 -0.59 -5.92
N VAL A 89 -2.17 0.55 -5.97
CA VAL A 89 -1.90 1.31 -7.18
C VAL A 89 -0.40 1.28 -7.43
N SER A 90 0.01 1.03 -8.67
CA SER A 90 1.43 1.03 -9.04
C SER A 90 1.65 1.97 -10.21
N PHE A 91 2.63 2.86 -10.10
CA PHE A 91 3.11 3.59 -11.26
C PHE A 91 4.05 2.71 -12.06
N VAL A 92 3.76 2.61 -13.35
CA VAL A 92 4.50 1.77 -14.29
C VAL A 92 4.95 2.64 -15.45
N HIS A 93 6.20 2.47 -15.85
CA HIS A 93 6.77 3.10 -17.03
C HIS A 93 7.23 2.01 -18.00
N LEU A 94 7.58 2.40 -19.23
CA LEU A 94 7.92 1.45 -20.31
C LEU A 94 8.98 0.41 -19.91
N GLY A 95 9.93 0.78 -19.04
CA GLY A 95 10.99 -0.11 -18.54
C GLY A 95 10.57 -1.07 -17.42
N THR A 96 9.40 -0.90 -16.80
CA THR A 96 8.93 -1.72 -15.66
C THR A 96 7.73 -2.59 -15.98
N GLU A 97 7.14 -2.49 -17.18
CA GLU A 97 5.99 -3.31 -17.57
C GLU A 97 6.26 -4.81 -17.49
N GLY A 98 7.46 -5.26 -17.85
CA GLY A 98 7.86 -6.67 -17.76
C GLY A 98 7.74 -7.18 -16.32
N ARG A 99 8.20 -6.38 -15.35
CA ARG A 99 8.14 -6.70 -13.93
C ARG A 99 6.70 -6.76 -13.42
N LEU A 100 5.82 -5.86 -13.88
CA LEU A 100 4.39 -5.93 -13.56
C LEU A 100 3.78 -7.23 -14.10
N ARG A 101 4.06 -7.57 -15.36
CA ARG A 101 3.55 -8.81 -15.99
C ARG A 101 4.04 -10.06 -15.25
N ASP A 102 5.28 -10.05 -14.77
CA ASP A 102 5.81 -11.15 -13.96
C ASP A 102 5.08 -11.26 -12.62
N ALA A 103 4.87 -10.14 -11.91
CA ALA A 103 4.12 -10.10 -10.66
C ALA A 103 2.65 -10.56 -10.84
N GLU A 104 1.97 -10.09 -11.88
CA GLU A 104 0.60 -10.51 -12.22
C GLU A 104 0.50 -12.01 -12.43
N ARG A 105 1.44 -12.59 -13.18
CA ARG A 105 1.49 -14.03 -13.43
C ARG A 105 1.74 -14.83 -12.16
N PHE A 106 2.74 -14.43 -11.38
CA PHE A 106 3.14 -15.16 -10.18
C PHE A 106 2.06 -15.16 -9.10
N TYR A 107 1.43 -14.01 -8.86
CA TYR A 107 0.37 -13.88 -7.85
C TYR A 107 -1.04 -14.15 -8.39
N ALA A 108 -1.17 -14.49 -9.68
CA ALA A 108 -2.46 -14.67 -10.35
C ALA A 108 -3.42 -13.48 -10.16
N VAL A 109 -2.87 -12.26 -10.21
CA VAL A 109 -3.63 -10.99 -10.11
C VAL A 109 -3.69 -10.29 -11.46
N ARG A 110 -4.68 -9.42 -11.64
CA ARG A 110 -4.83 -8.59 -12.84
C ARG A 110 -4.97 -7.14 -12.43
N SER A 111 -4.13 -6.28 -12.99
CA SER A 111 -4.24 -4.84 -12.87
C SER A 111 -5.18 -4.28 -13.93
N THR A 112 -5.78 -3.14 -13.61
CA THR A 112 -6.47 -2.30 -14.60
C THR A 112 -5.54 -1.15 -14.95
N GLU A 113 -5.12 -1.06 -16.21
CA GLU A 113 -4.30 0.04 -16.68
C GLU A 113 -5.11 1.35 -16.72
N ILE A 114 -4.53 2.42 -16.19
CA ILE A 114 -5.07 3.78 -16.28
C ILE A 114 -3.96 4.62 -16.90
N ARG A 115 -4.20 5.13 -18.11
CA ARG A 115 -3.22 5.96 -18.81
C ARG A 115 -3.21 7.35 -18.20
N GLN A 116 -2.00 7.83 -17.87
CA GLN A 116 -1.78 9.19 -17.37
C GLN A 116 -2.35 10.21 -18.37
N SER A 117 -3.54 10.71 -18.07
CA SER A 117 -4.14 11.85 -18.78
C SER A 117 -5.14 12.60 -17.89
N ASP A 118 -5.79 11.93 -16.93
CA ASP A 118 -6.69 12.59 -15.99
C ASP A 118 -6.51 12.12 -14.53
N PRO A 119 -5.93 12.96 -13.64
CA PRO A 119 -5.88 12.70 -12.20
C PRO A 119 -7.25 12.49 -11.55
N LYS A 120 -8.31 13.08 -12.12
CA LYS A 120 -9.68 12.93 -11.62
C LYS A 120 -10.20 11.53 -11.90
N GLU A 121 -9.98 10.99 -13.10
CA GLU A 121 -10.31 9.61 -13.44
C GLU A 121 -9.60 8.62 -12.49
N LEU A 122 -8.32 8.86 -12.19
CA LEU A 122 -7.58 8.04 -11.24
C LEU A 122 -8.22 8.08 -9.85
N ALA A 123 -8.55 9.26 -9.35
CA ALA A 123 -9.19 9.43 -8.05
C ALA A 123 -10.57 8.74 -8.00
N GLU A 124 -11.38 8.88 -9.05
CA GLU A 124 -12.69 8.24 -9.18
C GLU A 124 -12.57 6.71 -9.19
N ARG A 125 -11.60 6.15 -9.91
CA ARG A 125 -11.36 4.70 -9.95
C ARG A 125 -10.89 4.15 -8.62
N ILE A 126 -10.00 4.85 -7.91
CA ILE A 126 -9.56 4.47 -6.55
C ILE A 126 -10.75 4.51 -5.59
N ALA A 127 -11.56 5.56 -5.65
CA ALA A 127 -12.76 5.69 -4.82
C ALA A 127 -13.76 4.56 -5.11
N LEU A 128 -14.02 4.26 -6.38
CA LEU A 128 -14.90 3.16 -6.79
C LEU A 128 -14.39 1.82 -6.28
N ALA A 129 -13.11 1.51 -6.50
CA ALA A 129 -12.50 0.27 -6.06
C ALA A 129 -12.55 0.09 -4.53
N GLY A 130 -12.36 1.16 -3.76
CA GLY A 130 -12.51 1.15 -2.30
C GLY A 130 -13.97 1.14 -1.80
N SER A 131 -14.94 1.48 -2.66
CA SER A 131 -16.36 1.57 -2.34
C SER A 131 -17.18 0.30 -2.63
N LEU A 132 -16.61 -0.70 -3.32
CA LEU A 132 -17.27 -1.99 -3.68
C LEU A 132 -17.52 -2.92 -2.48
N VAL A 133 -18.16 -2.37 -1.45
CA VAL A 133 -18.40 -2.94 -0.15
C VAL A 133 -19.90 -3.02 0.01
N PRO A 134 -20.49 -4.23 0.04
CA PRO A 134 -21.84 -4.37 0.54
C PRO A 134 -21.83 -4.02 2.03
N GLU A 135 -22.55 -2.96 2.41
CA GLU A 135 -22.94 -2.75 3.80
C GLU A 135 -23.75 -3.99 4.23
N GLY A 136 -23.17 -4.86 5.08
CA GLY A 136 -23.94 -5.95 5.71
C GLY A 136 -23.35 -7.36 5.75
N ARG A 137 -22.06 -7.61 5.46
CA ARG A 137 -21.50 -8.98 5.56
C ARG A 137 -20.17 -9.10 6.33
N ALA A 138 -20.00 -8.30 7.38
CA ALA A 138 -18.79 -8.33 8.22
C ALA A 138 -18.77 -9.43 9.30
N GLU A 139 -19.81 -10.25 9.45
CA GLU A 139 -19.96 -11.12 10.64
C GLU A 139 -19.43 -12.56 10.51
N ARG A 140 -18.87 -13.00 9.38
CA ARG A 140 -18.55 -14.44 9.18
C ARG A 140 -17.09 -14.86 9.02
N PHE A 141 -16.12 -13.95 9.08
CA PHE A 141 -14.71 -14.38 9.08
C PHE A 141 -14.24 -14.69 10.50
N HIS A 142 -14.43 -15.95 10.89
CA HIS A 142 -13.94 -16.50 12.14
C HIS A 142 -12.41 -16.47 12.14
N ARG A 143 -11.82 -15.99 13.25
CA ARG A 143 -10.37 -15.87 13.51
C ARG A 143 -9.55 -17.16 13.30
N SER A 144 -10.20 -18.31 13.11
CA SER A 144 -9.57 -19.60 12.83
C SER A 144 -9.07 -19.77 11.41
N GLU A 145 -9.65 -19.08 10.41
CA GLU A 145 -9.27 -19.26 8.99
C GLU A 145 -8.04 -18.43 8.57
N LEU A 146 -7.67 -17.42 9.34
CA LEU A 146 -6.47 -16.59 9.08
C LEU A 146 -5.18 -17.19 9.65
N ARG A 147 -5.25 -18.31 10.38
CA ARG A 147 -4.06 -18.99 10.93
C ARG A 147 -3.28 -19.81 9.90
N GLU A 148 -3.85 -20.08 8.74
CA GLU A 148 -3.20 -20.92 7.71
C GLU A 148 -2.43 -20.13 6.64
N GLN A 149 -2.53 -18.80 6.61
CA GLN A 149 -1.59 -17.96 5.86
C GLN A 149 -0.46 -17.52 6.80
N LYS A 150 0.32 -18.50 7.26
CA LYS A 150 1.64 -18.23 7.83
C LYS A 150 2.48 -17.60 6.72
N TRP A 151 2.73 -16.30 6.83
CA TRP A 151 3.74 -15.59 6.06
C TRP A 151 5.13 -16.01 6.57
N ALA A 152 5.50 -17.27 6.31
CA ALA A 152 6.84 -17.78 6.53
C ALA A 152 7.67 -17.48 5.28
N ILE A 153 8.45 -16.41 5.36
CA ILE A 153 9.81 -16.33 4.79
C ILE A 153 10.71 -15.87 5.94
#